data_AF-A0A2H3E6A8-F1
#
_entry.id   AF-A0A2H3E6A8-F1
#
_cell.length_a   1.000
_cell.length_b   1.000
_cell.length_c   1.000
_cell.angle_alpha   90.00
_cell.angle_beta   90.00
_cell.angle_gamma   90.00
#
_symmetry.space_group_name_H-M   'P 1'
#
loop_
_entity.id
_entity.type
_entity.pdbx_description
1 polymer ?
#
loop_
_entity_poly.entity_id
_entity_poly.type
_entity_poly.pdbx_seq_one_letter_code
_entity_poly.pdbx_strand_id
1 'polypeptide(L)'
;FTINGVSFHPPPIPVLLQILSRTQAADKLLPAGSVYTLPPNSTVELSMPGFSVGHRHTFDVVRSASSSTYNHQNPVRKDVVHIGEIGTDVTICFKTDNAGPWL
;
A
#
# COMPACT_ATOMS: atom_id res chain seq x y z
N PHE A 1 6.17 4.27 -14.12
CA PHE A 1 6.94 3.29 -13.32
C PHE A 1 6.05 2.08 -13.08
N THR A 2 6.63 0.97 -12.65
CA THR A 2 5.89 -0.27 -12.36
C THR A 2 6.01 -0.63 -10.89
N ILE A 3 4.98 -1.30 -10.36
CA ILE A 3 5.00 -1.99 -9.07
C ILE A 3 4.68 -3.46 -9.37
N ASN A 4 5.54 -4.38 -8.92
CA ASN A 4 5.41 -5.82 -9.22
C ASN A 4 5.21 -6.13 -10.72
N GLY A 5 5.91 -5.39 -11.60
CA GLY A 5 5.83 -5.58 -13.05
C GLY A 5 4.62 -4.96 -13.74
N VAL A 6 3.72 -4.29 -13.01
CA VAL A 6 2.49 -3.68 -13.55
C VAL A 6 2.56 -2.15 -13.49
N SER A 7 2.23 -1.49 -14.59
CA SER A 7 2.04 -0.03 -14.65
C SER A 7 0.60 0.31 -14.29
N PHE A 8 0.41 1.24 -13.35
CA PHE A 8 -0.92 1.74 -13.04
C PHE A 8 -1.43 2.64 -14.17
N HIS A 9 -2.57 2.27 -14.75
CA HIS A 9 -3.32 3.10 -15.69
C HIS A 9 -4.71 3.35 -15.11
N PRO A 10 -5.12 4.62 -14.90
CA PRO A 10 -6.43 4.93 -14.35
C PRO A 10 -7.55 4.23 -15.14
N PRO A 11 -8.43 3.47 -14.47
CA PRO A 11 -9.53 2.80 -15.15
C PRO A 11 -10.59 3.84 -15.56
N PRO A 12 -11.34 3.61 -16.66
CA PRO A 12 -12.40 4.52 -17.09
C PRO A 12 -13.56 4.60 -16.08
N ILE A 13 -13.73 3.55 -15.26
CA ILE A 13 -14.70 3.51 -14.16
C ILE A 13 -13.91 3.51 -12.85
N PRO A 14 -14.15 4.46 -11.92
CA PRO A 14 -13.47 4.49 -10.62
C PRO A 14 -13.63 3.17 -9.84
N VAL A 15 -12.57 2.75 -9.13
CA VAL A 15 -12.55 1.47 -8.40
C VAL A 15 -13.70 1.36 -7.39
N LEU A 16 -14.02 2.45 -6.67
CA LEU A 16 -15.16 2.46 -5.75
C LEU A 16 -16.49 2.17 -6.46
N LEU A 17 -16.70 2.73 -7.65
CA LEU A 17 -17.92 2.51 -8.42
C LEU A 17 -18.00 1.07 -8.96
N GLN A 18 -16.86 0.48 -9.32
CA GLN A 18 -16.80 -0.95 -9.69
C GLN A 18 -17.26 -1.84 -8.51
N ILE A 19 -16.78 -1.57 -7.29
CA ILE A 19 -17.18 -2.29 -6.07
C ILE A 19 -18.68 -2.12 -5.80
N LEU A 20 -19.19 -0.89 -5.83
CA LEU A 20 -20.60 -0.59 -5.55
C LEU A 20 -21.55 -1.18 -6.59
N SER A 21 -21.10 -1.33 -7.84
CA SER A 21 -21.89 -1.97 -8.90
C SER A 21 -22.13 -3.46 -8.64
N ARG A 22 -21.33 -4.11 -7.77
CA ARG A 22 -21.37 -5.56 -7.47
C ARG A 22 -21.30 -6.48 -8.69
N THR A 23 -20.89 -5.95 -9.84
CA THR A 23 -20.86 -6.71 -11.10
C THR A 23 -19.57 -7.53 -11.27
N GLN A 24 -18.57 -7.33 -10.40
CA GLN A 24 -17.25 -7.93 -10.54
C GLN A 24 -16.71 -8.43 -9.21
N ALA A 25 -16.08 -9.61 -9.22
CA ALA A 25 -15.30 -10.12 -8.10
C ALA A 25 -14.03 -9.27 -7.89
N ALA A 26 -13.45 -9.30 -6.69
CA ALA A 26 -12.31 -8.45 -6.33
C ALA A 26 -11.07 -8.66 -7.23
N ASP A 27 -10.89 -9.88 -7.75
CA ASP A 27 -9.84 -10.24 -8.71
C ASP A 27 -10.09 -9.73 -10.14
N LYS A 28 -11.28 -9.19 -10.41
CA LYS A 28 -11.67 -8.60 -11.69
C LYS A 28 -11.64 -7.07 -11.69
N LEU A 29 -11.42 -6.45 -10.53
CA LEU A 29 -11.32 -5.00 -10.44
C LEU A 29 -10.20 -4.47 -11.34
N LEU A 30 -10.54 -3.41 -12.09
CA LEU A 30 -9.62 -2.73 -12.97
C LEU A 30 -8.91 -1.58 -12.24
N PRO A 31 -7.64 -1.31 -12.58
CA PRO A 31 -6.84 -1.98 -13.60
C PRO A 31 -6.23 -3.29 -13.08
N ALA A 32 -6.26 -4.32 -13.91
CA ALA A 32 -5.78 -5.65 -13.55
C ALA A 32 -4.32 -5.61 -13.07
N GLY A 33 -4.03 -6.30 -11.97
CA GLY A 33 -2.68 -6.37 -11.40
C GLY A 33 -2.24 -5.15 -10.57
N SER A 34 -3.05 -4.09 -10.49
CA SER A 34 -2.78 -2.93 -9.61
C SER A 34 -3.74 -2.82 -8.42
N VAL A 35 -4.64 -3.78 -8.24
CA VAL A 35 -5.58 -3.83 -7.11
C VAL A 35 -5.21 -4.99 -6.20
N TYR A 36 -4.90 -4.69 -4.94
CA TYR A 36 -4.55 -5.67 -3.91
C TYR A 36 -5.67 -5.70 -2.87
N THR A 37 -6.33 -6.85 -2.74
CA THR A 37 -7.39 -7.03 -1.73
C THR A 37 -6.75 -7.33 -0.38
N LEU A 38 -7.17 -6.59 0.66
CA LEU A 38 -6.69 -6.80 2.02
C LEU A 38 -7.82 -7.40 2.89
N PRO A 39 -7.51 -8.34 3.79
CA PRO A 39 -8.49 -8.85 4.75
C PRO A 39 -8.89 -7.74 5.74
N PRO A 40 -10.16 -7.67 6.18
CA PRO A 40 -10.60 -6.69 7.17
C PRO A 40 -10.00 -6.96 8.56
N ASN A 41 -9.85 -5.90 9.36
CA ASN A 41 -9.40 -5.95 10.77
C ASN A 41 -8.08 -6.70 11.02
N SER A 42 -7.20 -6.68 10.03
CA SER A 42 -5.91 -7.38 10.05
C SER A 42 -4.76 -6.38 10.12
N THR A 43 -3.61 -6.83 10.65
CA THR A 43 -2.36 -6.07 10.56
C THR A 43 -1.69 -6.42 9.24
N VAL A 44 -1.39 -5.41 8.44
CA VAL A 44 -0.68 -5.53 7.16
C VAL A 44 0.70 -4.92 7.33
N GLU A 45 1.72 -5.66 6.89
CA GLU A 45 3.09 -5.19 6.77
C GLU A 45 3.44 -5.05 5.29
N LEU A 46 3.97 -3.89 4.90
CA LEU A 46 4.33 -3.56 3.53
C LEU A 46 5.80 -3.16 3.48
N SER A 47 6.61 -3.94 2.76
CA SER A 47 8.01 -3.66 2.47
C SER A 47 8.16 -3.04 1.09
N MET A 48 8.90 -1.92 1.03
CA MET A 48 9.11 -1.10 -0.16
C MET A 48 10.61 -0.88 -0.32
N PRO A 49 11.26 -1.59 -1.27
CA PRO A 49 12.61 -1.24 -1.67
C PRO A 49 12.62 0.14 -2.32
N GLY A 50 13.72 0.88 -2.16
CA GLY A 50 13.89 2.23 -2.71
C GLY A 50 13.55 2.34 -4.20
N PHE A 51 12.36 2.84 -4.60
CA PHE A 51 12.06 3.64 -5.84
C PHE A 51 10.62 4.25 -6.04
N SER A 52 9.79 4.51 -5.03
CA SER A 52 8.44 5.12 -5.14
C SER A 52 7.91 5.81 -3.85
N VAL A 53 7.05 6.85 -3.98
CA VAL A 53 6.37 7.51 -2.85
C VAL A 53 4.89 7.08 -2.80
N GLY A 54 4.36 6.80 -1.60
CA GLY A 54 2.92 6.63 -1.33
C GLY A 54 2.64 6.37 0.17
N HIS A 55 1.45 6.56 0.74
CA HIS A 55 0.16 7.14 0.34
C HIS A 55 -0.78 7.17 1.59
N ARG A 56 -2.03 7.67 1.44
CA ARG A 56 -2.94 8.15 2.51
C ARG A 56 -3.53 7.05 3.42
N HIS A 57 -2.79 6.67 4.45
CA HIS A 57 -3.27 6.15 5.73
C HIS A 57 -2.19 6.38 6.77
N THR A 58 -2.55 6.61 8.03
CA THR A 58 -1.52 6.70 9.06
C THR A 58 -0.98 5.30 9.35
N PHE A 59 0.31 5.11 9.14
CA PHE A 59 1.02 3.86 9.32
C PHE A 59 2.18 4.01 10.30
N ASP A 60 2.59 2.89 10.88
CA ASP A 60 3.76 2.76 11.73
C ASP A 60 4.98 2.46 10.86
N VAL A 61 6.02 3.30 10.91
CA VAL A 61 7.27 3.04 10.17
C VAL A 61 8.18 2.17 11.02
N VAL A 62 8.08 0.86 10.81
CA VAL A 62 8.85 -0.15 11.56
C VAL A 62 10.29 -0.26 11.07
N ARG A 63 10.58 0.09 9.81
CA ARG A 63 11.96 0.22 9.30
C ARG A 63 12.09 1.42 8.38
N SER A 64 12.99 2.34 8.71
CA SER A 64 13.25 3.57 7.94
C SER A 64 14.35 3.38 6.91
N ALA A 65 14.40 4.27 5.90
CA ALA A 65 15.31 4.15 4.75
C ALA A 65 16.79 4.07 5.14
N SER A 66 17.20 4.80 6.17
CA SER A 66 18.58 4.83 6.67
C SER A 66 18.88 3.73 7.72
N SER A 67 17.96 2.78 7.93
CA SER A 67 18.09 1.76 8.98
C SER A 67 17.98 0.33 8.42
N SER A 68 18.78 -0.56 9.00
CA SER A 68 18.66 -2.02 8.83
C SER A 68 17.92 -2.69 9.99
N THR A 69 17.52 -1.94 11.02
CA THR A 69 16.83 -2.46 12.20
C THR A 69 15.32 -2.19 12.15
N TYR A 70 14.56 -3.11 12.74
CA TYR A 70 13.11 -2.99 12.90
C TYR A 70 12.74 -2.48 14.30
N ASN A 71 11.83 -1.51 14.38
CA ASN A 71 11.21 -1.03 15.61
C ASN A 71 9.72 -1.39 15.62
N HIS A 72 9.37 -2.49 16.30
CA HIS A 72 7.98 -2.89 16.54
C HIS A 72 7.45 -2.46 17.92
N GLN A 73 8.28 -1.82 18.75
CA GLN A 73 7.91 -1.44 20.12
C GLN A 73 7.22 -0.07 20.16
N ASN A 74 7.79 0.92 19.47
CA ASN A 74 7.29 2.29 19.44
C ASN A 74 7.67 3.02 18.13
N PRO A 75 7.29 2.49 16.96
CA PRO A 75 7.58 3.13 15.68
C PRO A 75 6.93 4.52 15.57
N VAL A 76 7.56 5.40 14.78
CA VAL A 76 6.94 6.69 14.43
C VAL A 76 5.74 6.45 13.51
N ARG A 77 4.66 7.18 13.77
CA ARG A 77 3.41 7.08 13.02
C ARG A 77 3.22 8.29 12.10
N LYS A 78 2.99 8.06 10.80
CA LYS A 78 2.84 9.10 9.77
C LYS A 78 2.10 8.57 8.54
N ASP A 79 1.80 9.43 7.58
CA ASP A 79 1.08 9.12 6.34
C ASP A 79 1.94 9.26 5.07
N VAL A 80 3.15 9.79 5.22
CA VAL A 80 4.14 9.90 4.14
C VAL A 80 5.51 9.46 4.67
N VAL A 81 6.18 8.58 3.95
CA VAL A 81 7.54 8.13 4.26
C VAL A 81 8.44 8.24 3.04
N HIS A 82 9.65 8.78 3.24
CA HIS A 82 10.71 8.70 2.26
C HIS A 82 11.30 7.29 2.27
N ILE A 83 11.19 6.58 1.16
CA ILE A 83 11.58 5.18 1.08
C ILE A 83 13.08 4.96 0.82
N GLY A 84 13.83 6.01 0.48
CA GLY A 84 15.28 5.96 0.29
C GLY A 84 15.74 5.74 -1.15
N GLU A 85 17.05 5.49 -1.26
CA GLU A 85 17.76 5.22 -2.51
C GLU A 85 17.85 3.71 -2.80
N ILE A 86 18.52 3.34 -3.89
CA ILE A 86 18.78 1.94 -4.20
C ILE A 86 19.54 1.27 -3.04
N GLY A 87 19.05 0.12 -2.59
CA GLY A 87 19.63 -0.64 -1.47
C GLY A 87 18.94 -0.40 -0.12
N THR A 88 17.98 0.54 -0.04
CA THR A 88 17.10 0.69 1.13
C THR A 88 15.88 -0.21 1.01
N ASP A 89 15.27 -0.52 2.16
CA ASP A 89 14.05 -1.31 2.25
C ASP A 89 13.23 -0.81 3.44
N VAL A 90 12.29 0.09 3.14
CA VAL A 90 11.39 0.67 4.14
C VAL A 90 10.24 -0.27 4.38
N THR A 91 9.91 -0.50 5.64
CA THR A 91 8.76 -1.33 6.02
C THR A 91 7.81 -0.52 6.89
N ILE A 92 6.52 -0.57 6.51
CA ILE A 92 5.43 0.07 7.26
C ILE A 92 4.41 -0.97 7.70
N CYS A 93 3.72 -0.70 8.81
CA CYS A 93 2.60 -1.51 9.28
C CYS A 93 1.36 -0.65 9.46
N PHE A 94 0.19 -1.18 9.13
CA PHE A 94 -1.10 -0.53 9.38
C PHE A 94 -2.20 -1.57 9.63
N LYS A 95 -3.31 -1.12 10.21
CA LYS A 95 -4.50 -1.95 10.44
C LYS A 95 -5.52 -1.69 9.34
N THR A 96 -6.18 -2.73 8.85
CA THR A 96 -7.27 -2.63 7.86
C THR A 96 -8.62 -2.41 8.53
N ASP A 97 -8.74 -1.31 9.28
CA ASP A 97 -9.95 -0.92 10.02
C ASP A 97 -10.87 0.06 9.28
N ASN A 98 -10.49 0.45 8.06
CA ASN A 98 -11.29 1.31 7.18
C ASN A 98 -11.58 0.61 5.85
N ALA A 99 -12.87 0.36 5.58
CA ALA A 99 -13.31 -0.34 4.38
C ALA A 99 -13.44 0.60 3.19
N GLY A 100 -12.75 0.29 2.09
CA GLY A 100 -12.81 1.05 0.85
C GLY A 100 -11.57 0.83 -0.02
N PRO A 101 -11.58 1.32 -1.27
CA PRO A 101 -10.38 1.41 -2.07
C PRO A 101 -9.53 2.61 -1.62
N TRP A 102 -8.26 2.36 -1.37
CA TRP A 102 -7.26 3.36 -0.98
C TRP A 102 -6.19 3.45 -2.07
N LEU A 103 -5.70 4.66 -2.32
CA LEU A 103 -4.54 4.89 -3.16
C LEU A 103 -3.37 5.25 -2.26
#